data_AF-A0A6N2I356-F1
#
_entry.id   AF-A0A6N2I356-F1
#
_cell.length_a   1.000
_cell.length_b   1.000
_cell.length_c   1.000
_cell.angle_alpha   90.00
_cell.angle_beta   90.00
_cell.angle_gamma   90.00
#
_symmetry.space_group_name_H-M   'P 1'
#
loop_
_entity.id
_entity.type
_entity.pdbx_description
1 polymer ?
#
loop_
_entity_poly.entity_id
_entity_poly.type
_entity_poly.pdbx_seq_one_letter_code
_entity_poly.pdbx_strand_id
1 'polypeptide(L)'
;MTTTLSERISQSAFDGSRLRVVLLLDLYDGAQQQFLEAYEHLRNQVASVPGHISDQLCQSIENPSQWLITSEWDSAPPFLAWVNSEEHVATVQPLHNCVRDTRSLRFSVLRETGRAFELAPESAKAGLQSSPRLGDGVVRHALTFTVRPGTEDVVAKILADYDSPNARVDEDTRLRRTSLFMHGNRVVRAIEVEGDLLAALRHVSRQPEVRAVEEAINPYLEQHRDLTDPDSARMFFTRAALPTVHHVTAGRHKAEDVRRHALFYQAKEGCGMALARLLAEHDEEAADDPASIIDSSTIFQRDDVVVRLLEAVEPIDAQAAQAVGIDGPGKVARLGRLLDDRTNTVPADEPGISDFLARSEMTLITDRRAKES
;
A
#
# COMPACT_ATOMS: atom_id res chain seq x y z
N MET A 1 0.14 35.76 4.66
CA MET A 1 1.09 35.26 3.65
C MET A 1 2.20 34.53 4.39
N THR A 2 2.02 33.23 4.54
CA THR A 2 3.03 32.29 5.03
C THR A 2 3.28 31.39 3.84
N THR A 3 4.31 31.71 3.06
CA THR A 3 4.91 30.77 2.11
C THR A 3 5.44 29.60 2.94
N THR A 4 4.64 28.55 3.07
CA THR A 4 5.13 27.26 3.57
C THR A 4 6.14 26.77 2.54
N LEU A 5 7.42 26.87 2.88
CA LEU A 5 8.46 26.05 2.27
C LEU A 5 7.93 24.61 2.33
N SER A 6 7.71 23.99 1.18
CA SER A 6 7.24 22.62 1.14
C SER A 6 8.29 21.74 1.80
N GLU A 7 7.93 21.14 2.93
CA GLU A 7 8.85 20.32 3.72
C GLU A 7 8.99 18.95 3.06
N ARG A 8 10.21 18.40 3.06
CA ARG A 8 10.47 17.00 2.66
C ARG A 8 9.63 16.08 3.55
N ILE A 9 8.88 15.18 2.94
CA ILE A 9 8.09 14.16 3.66
C ILE A 9 8.60 12.79 3.25
N SER A 10 8.91 11.94 4.23
CA SER A 10 9.27 10.54 4.02
C SER A 10 8.47 9.63 4.97
N GLN A 11 7.83 8.63 4.38
CA GLN A 11 7.08 7.58 5.06
C GLN A 11 7.51 6.23 4.48
N SER A 12 8.43 5.55 5.17
CA SER A 12 8.92 4.24 4.76
C SER A 12 8.58 3.14 5.77
N ALA A 13 8.21 1.96 5.29
CA ALA A 13 8.12 0.74 6.09
C ALA A 13 9.49 0.08 6.34
N PHE A 14 10.57 0.61 5.72
CA PHE A 14 11.90 0.01 5.71
C PHE A 14 12.90 0.64 6.69
N ASP A 15 12.44 1.45 7.64
CA ASP A 15 13.31 2.13 8.61
C ASP A 15 13.78 1.22 9.76
N GLY A 16 13.25 0.00 9.83
CA GLY A 16 13.58 -0.97 10.89
C GLY A 16 12.94 -0.66 12.25
N SER A 17 12.02 0.32 12.32
CA SER A 17 11.30 0.62 13.55
C SER A 17 10.29 -0.49 13.88
N ARG A 18 10.20 -0.84 15.16
CA ARG A 18 9.18 -1.73 15.72
C ARG A 18 7.79 -1.24 15.37
N LEU A 19 6.98 -2.17 14.89
CA LEU A 19 5.62 -1.91 14.48
C LEU A 19 4.65 -2.37 15.58
N ARG A 20 3.76 -1.46 15.98
CA ARG A 20 2.59 -1.75 16.79
C ARG A 20 1.35 -1.70 15.90
N VAL A 21 0.62 -2.81 15.87
CA VAL A 21 -0.69 -2.91 15.22
C VAL A 21 -1.75 -2.93 16.30
N VAL A 22 -2.79 -2.13 16.11
CA VAL A 22 -3.96 -2.05 16.98
C VAL A 22 -5.18 -2.42 16.14
N LEU A 23 -5.82 -3.53 16.47
CA LEU A 23 -7.03 -4.01 15.83
C LEU A 23 -8.21 -3.84 16.79
N LEU A 24 -9.06 -2.86 16.50
CA LEU A 24 -10.30 -2.62 17.21
C LEU A 24 -11.41 -3.44 16.58
N LEU A 25 -12.22 -4.10 17.41
CA LEU A 25 -13.26 -5.04 16.99
C LEU A 25 -14.56 -4.72 17.74
N ASP A 26 -15.67 -4.67 17.01
CA ASP A 26 -17.02 -4.70 17.59
C ASP A 26 -17.65 -6.07 17.27
N LEU A 27 -17.90 -6.89 18.29
CA LEU A 27 -18.44 -8.24 18.13
C LEU A 27 -19.96 -8.23 18.03
N TYR A 28 -20.52 -9.22 17.33
CA TYR A 28 -21.95 -9.50 17.41
C TYR A 28 -22.32 -10.00 18.83
N ASP A 29 -23.53 -9.67 19.26
CA ASP A 29 -24.05 -10.14 20.55
C ASP A 29 -24.14 -11.67 20.56
N GLY A 30 -23.53 -12.29 21.58
CA GLY A 30 -23.47 -13.76 21.72
C GLY A 30 -22.30 -14.43 20.97
N ALA A 31 -21.54 -13.71 20.15
CA ALA A 31 -20.41 -14.27 19.39
C ALA A 31 -19.10 -14.35 20.19
N GLN A 32 -19.07 -13.89 21.44
CA GLN A 32 -17.84 -13.75 22.23
C GLN A 32 -17.11 -15.08 22.43
N GLN A 33 -17.83 -16.16 22.76
CA GLN A 33 -17.22 -17.47 22.99
C GLN A 33 -16.66 -18.06 21.69
N GLN A 34 -17.41 -17.95 20.59
CA GLN A 34 -16.97 -18.38 19.27
C GLN A 34 -15.72 -17.61 18.82
N PHE A 35 -15.69 -16.30 19.05
CA PHE A 35 -14.53 -15.46 18.76
C PHE A 35 -13.30 -15.91 19.56
N LEU A 36 -13.45 -16.15 20.86
CA LEU A 36 -12.35 -16.61 21.73
C LEU A 36 -11.77 -17.94 21.25
N GLU A 37 -12.62 -18.91 20.91
CA GLU A 37 -12.18 -20.22 20.42
C GLU A 37 -11.41 -20.10 19.10
N ALA A 38 -11.92 -19.29 18.17
CA ALA A 38 -11.25 -19.00 16.91
C ALA A 38 -9.90 -18.27 17.13
N TYR A 39 -9.86 -17.32 18.06
CA TYR A 39 -8.65 -16.56 18.37
C TYR A 39 -7.57 -17.42 19.03
N GLU A 40 -7.95 -18.33 19.94
CA GLU A 40 -7.00 -19.26 20.57
C GLU A 40 -6.32 -20.20 19.56
N HIS A 41 -6.99 -20.52 18.46
CA HIS A 41 -6.35 -21.23 17.35
C HIS A 41 -5.38 -20.31 16.58
N LEU A 42 -5.81 -19.09 16.27
CA LEU A 42 -5.05 -18.11 15.49
C LEU A 42 -3.76 -17.67 16.19
N ARG A 43 -3.80 -17.36 17.49
CA ARG A 43 -2.67 -16.79 18.24
C ARG A 43 -1.41 -17.67 18.20
N ASN A 44 -1.57 -18.99 18.13
CA ASN A 44 -0.44 -19.91 18.10
C ASN A 44 0.25 -19.92 16.73
N GLN A 45 -0.51 -19.68 15.66
CA GLN A 45 0.04 -19.55 14.31
C GLN A 45 0.81 -18.25 14.18
N VAL A 46 0.21 -17.11 14.59
CA VAL A 46 0.85 -15.79 14.50
C VAL A 46 2.15 -15.72 15.31
N ALA A 47 2.19 -16.35 16.49
CA ALA A 47 3.39 -16.42 17.33
C ALA A 47 4.58 -17.13 16.66
N SER A 48 4.35 -17.91 15.59
CA SER A 48 5.40 -18.57 14.82
C SER A 48 5.90 -17.76 13.62
N VAL A 49 5.23 -16.64 13.30
CA VAL A 49 5.58 -15.82 12.15
C VAL A 49 6.87 -15.05 12.44
N PRO A 50 7.88 -15.09 11.55
CA PRO A 50 9.11 -14.32 11.72
C PRO A 50 8.83 -12.84 11.94
N GLY A 51 9.53 -12.24 12.90
CA GLY A 51 9.38 -10.83 13.27
C GLY A 51 8.20 -10.52 14.20
N HIS A 52 7.31 -11.48 14.49
CA HIS A 52 6.31 -11.32 15.54
C HIS A 52 6.97 -11.27 16.93
N ILE A 53 6.52 -10.35 17.79
CA ILE A 53 7.02 -10.19 19.17
C ILE A 53 5.96 -10.62 20.18
N SER A 54 4.74 -10.09 20.08
CA SER A 54 3.67 -10.41 21.02
C SER A 54 2.29 -10.00 20.52
N ASP A 55 1.26 -10.71 21.00
CA ASP A 55 -0.14 -10.29 20.89
C ASP A 55 -0.81 -10.19 22.26
N GLN A 56 -1.76 -9.27 22.40
CA GLN A 56 -2.65 -9.17 23.54
C GLN A 56 -4.08 -9.01 23.06
N LEU A 57 -4.97 -9.88 23.53
CA LEU A 57 -6.41 -9.75 23.35
C LEU A 57 -7.01 -9.10 24.61
N CYS A 58 -7.71 -8.00 24.41
CA CYS A 58 -8.33 -7.20 25.44
C CYS A 58 -9.83 -7.06 25.16
N GLN A 59 -10.62 -6.98 26.21
CA GLN A 59 -12.04 -6.63 26.17
C GLN A 59 -12.25 -5.32 26.92
N SER A 60 -13.09 -4.43 26.38
CA SER A 60 -13.43 -3.18 27.05
C SER A 60 -14.23 -3.45 28.33
N ILE A 61 -13.85 -2.76 29.40
CA ILE A 61 -14.55 -2.81 30.69
C ILE A 61 -15.86 -1.99 30.69
N GLU A 62 -16.01 -1.08 29.73
CA GLU A 62 -17.15 -0.17 29.63
C GLU A 62 -18.21 -0.70 28.66
N ASN A 63 -17.76 -1.31 27.56
CA ASN A 63 -18.63 -1.93 26.57
C ASN A 63 -18.13 -3.34 26.20
N PRO A 64 -18.74 -4.41 26.73
CA PRO A 64 -18.30 -5.78 26.49
C PRO A 64 -18.36 -6.25 25.03
N SER A 65 -19.02 -5.53 24.12
CA SER A 65 -18.99 -5.82 22.67
C SER A 65 -17.70 -5.34 22.00
N GLN A 66 -16.96 -4.42 22.63
CA GLN A 66 -15.75 -3.83 22.10
C GLN A 66 -14.50 -4.55 22.59
N TRP A 67 -13.70 -5.01 21.64
CA TRP A 67 -12.48 -5.78 21.86
C TRP A 67 -11.32 -5.11 21.14
N LEU A 68 -10.10 -5.41 21.61
CA LEU A 68 -8.86 -4.87 21.11
C LEU A 68 -7.84 -5.99 21.01
N ILE A 69 -7.21 -6.16 19.84
CA ILE A 69 -5.96 -6.91 19.72
C ILE A 69 -4.83 -5.91 19.53
N THR A 70 -3.81 -5.96 20.38
CA THR A 70 -2.55 -5.29 20.10
C THR A 70 -1.52 -6.32 19.67
N SER A 71 -0.82 -6.06 18.57
CA SER A 71 0.23 -6.92 18.03
C SER A 71 1.52 -6.12 17.87
N GLU A 72 2.64 -6.64 18.35
CA GLU A 72 3.96 -6.02 18.20
C GLU A 72 4.86 -6.88 17.30
N TRP A 73 5.59 -6.20 16.43
CA TRP A 73 6.51 -6.79 15.46
C TRP A 73 7.84 -6.06 15.48
N ASP A 74 8.92 -6.75 15.15
CA ASP A 74 10.28 -6.18 15.08
C ASP A 74 10.38 -5.03 14.07
N SER A 75 9.56 -5.09 13.01
CA SER A 75 9.53 -4.18 11.90
C SER A 75 8.24 -4.35 11.08
N ALA A 76 7.95 -3.38 10.20
CA ALA A 76 6.78 -3.46 9.35
C ALA A 76 6.81 -4.54 8.24
N PRO A 77 7.95 -4.84 7.57
CA PRO A 77 7.97 -5.77 6.44
C PRO A 77 7.47 -7.20 6.75
N PRO A 78 7.86 -7.85 7.86
CA PRO A 78 7.35 -9.19 8.18
C PRO A 78 5.84 -9.21 8.43
N PHE A 79 5.31 -8.19 9.13
CA PHE A 79 3.87 -8.02 9.31
C PHE A 79 3.15 -7.83 7.96
N LEU A 80 3.67 -6.97 7.08
CA LEU A 80 3.08 -6.73 5.77
C LEU A 80 3.11 -7.98 4.88
N ALA A 81 4.17 -8.77 4.92
CA ALA A 81 4.23 -10.04 4.21
C ALA A 81 3.17 -11.02 4.74
N TRP A 82 3.03 -11.12 6.07
CA TRP A 82 2.05 -12.00 6.69
C TRP A 82 0.61 -11.56 6.43
N VAL A 83 0.25 -10.30 6.70
CA VAL A 83 -1.15 -9.82 6.62
C VAL A 83 -1.73 -9.88 5.19
N ASN A 84 -0.87 -9.92 4.18
CA ASN A 84 -1.28 -10.01 2.77
C ASN A 84 -1.22 -11.44 2.21
N SER A 85 -0.78 -12.44 2.98
CA SER A 85 -0.68 -13.82 2.51
C SER A 85 -2.04 -14.52 2.45
N GLU A 86 -2.18 -15.50 1.55
CA GLU A 86 -3.38 -16.35 1.51
C GLU A 86 -3.55 -17.18 2.80
N GLU A 87 -2.44 -17.51 3.46
CA GLU A 87 -2.46 -18.17 4.77
C GLU A 87 -3.17 -17.31 5.81
N HIS A 88 -2.80 -16.02 5.91
CA HIS A 88 -3.48 -15.09 6.82
C HIS A 88 -4.97 -15.01 6.53
N VAL A 89 -5.34 -14.85 5.25
CA VAL A 89 -6.74 -14.77 4.80
C VAL A 89 -7.55 -15.99 5.26
N ALA A 90 -7.01 -17.20 5.07
CA ALA A 90 -7.67 -18.43 5.51
C ALA A 90 -7.78 -18.50 7.04
N THR A 91 -6.73 -18.09 7.76
CA THR A 91 -6.67 -18.15 9.22
C THR A 91 -7.62 -17.16 9.90
N VAL A 92 -7.81 -15.95 9.36
CA VAL A 92 -8.71 -14.94 9.98
C VAL A 92 -10.19 -15.12 9.62
N GLN A 93 -10.50 -15.95 8.61
CA GLN A 93 -11.87 -16.13 8.13
C GLN A 93 -12.88 -16.50 9.24
N PRO A 94 -12.57 -17.40 10.20
CA PRO A 94 -13.51 -17.72 11.29
C PRO A 94 -13.82 -16.53 12.20
N LEU A 95 -12.88 -15.59 12.37
CA LEU A 95 -13.09 -14.39 13.19
C LEU A 95 -14.06 -13.41 12.53
N HIS A 96 -14.07 -13.34 11.19
CA HIS A 96 -14.93 -12.41 10.46
C HIS A 96 -16.41 -12.63 10.76
N ASN A 97 -16.84 -13.89 10.93
CA ASN A 97 -18.24 -14.23 11.24
C ASN A 97 -18.70 -13.71 12.61
N CYS A 98 -17.77 -13.38 13.50
CA CYS A 98 -18.06 -12.93 14.86
C CYS A 98 -18.06 -11.40 14.99
N VAL A 99 -17.57 -10.67 13.98
CA VAL A 99 -17.22 -9.25 14.08
C VAL A 99 -18.14 -8.42 13.19
N ARG A 100 -18.82 -7.44 13.78
CA ARG A 100 -19.66 -6.45 13.09
C ARG A 100 -18.83 -5.39 12.37
N ASP A 101 -17.80 -4.87 13.03
CA ASP A 101 -16.88 -3.89 12.44
C ASP A 101 -15.45 -4.09 12.95
N THR A 102 -14.49 -3.73 12.10
CA THR A 102 -13.06 -3.89 12.36
C THR A 102 -12.31 -2.64 11.92
N ARG A 103 -11.42 -2.14 12.78
CA ARG A 103 -10.52 -1.04 12.44
C ARG A 103 -9.08 -1.42 12.78
N SER A 104 -8.21 -1.45 11.77
CA SER A 104 -6.79 -1.73 11.93
C SER A 104 -5.99 -0.43 11.86
N LEU A 105 -5.21 -0.16 12.90
CA LEU A 105 -4.31 0.98 13.03
C LEU A 105 -2.88 0.48 13.18
N ARG A 106 -1.92 1.26 12.67
CA ARG A 106 -0.51 0.88 12.60
C ARG A 106 0.35 2.05 13.08
N PHE A 107 1.32 1.77 13.95
CA PHE A 107 2.16 2.77 14.59
C PHE A 107 3.59 2.28 14.68
N SER A 108 4.56 3.14 14.41
CA SER A 108 5.93 2.91 14.87
C SER A 108 6.05 3.20 16.35
N VAL A 109 6.83 2.41 17.08
CA VAL A 109 7.07 2.66 18.51
C VAL A 109 8.17 3.71 18.66
N LEU A 110 7.82 4.92 19.12
CA LEU A 110 8.79 6.00 19.32
C LEU A 110 9.52 5.87 20.66
N ARG A 111 8.80 5.63 21.74
CA ARG A 111 9.35 5.55 23.11
C ARG A 111 8.65 4.44 23.86
N GLU A 112 9.39 3.78 24.73
CA GLU A 112 8.89 2.74 25.61
C GLU A 112 9.36 3.02 27.03
N THR A 113 8.54 2.71 28.02
CA THR A 113 8.87 2.89 29.43
C THR A 113 8.35 1.69 30.21
N GLY A 114 9.21 1.07 31.01
CA GLY A 114 8.84 -0.08 31.83
C GLY A 114 10.07 -0.71 32.47
N ARG A 115 9.90 -1.29 33.67
CA ARG A 115 11.01 -1.93 34.41
C ARG A 115 11.70 -3.04 33.58
N ALA A 116 10.91 -3.84 32.86
CA ALA A 116 11.43 -4.88 31.99
C ALA A 116 12.23 -4.31 30.81
N PHE A 117 11.78 -3.19 30.25
CA PHE A 117 12.46 -2.48 29.16
C PHE A 117 13.77 -1.85 29.65
N GLU A 118 13.80 -1.23 30.83
CA GLU A 118 15.01 -0.63 31.41
C GLU A 118 16.14 -1.66 31.56
N LEU A 119 15.79 -2.86 32.04
CA LEU A 119 16.69 -3.99 32.25
C LEU A 119 17.06 -4.74 30.96
N ALA A 120 16.37 -4.49 29.84
CA ALA A 120 16.64 -5.15 28.57
C ALA A 120 17.96 -4.66 27.95
N PRO A 121 18.69 -5.53 27.23
CA PRO A 121 19.91 -5.14 26.52
C PRO A 121 19.63 -4.09 25.44
N GLU A 122 20.61 -3.24 25.13
CA GLU A 122 20.54 -2.19 24.09
C GLU A 122 20.02 -2.73 22.74
N SER A 123 20.37 -3.95 22.36
CA SER A 123 19.88 -4.60 21.14
C SER A 123 18.36 -4.81 21.13
N ALA A 124 17.73 -5.04 22.29
CA ALA A 124 16.28 -5.11 22.42
C ALA A 124 15.62 -3.72 22.40
N LYS A 125 16.40 -2.66 22.63
CA LYS A 125 15.96 -1.25 22.55
C LYS A 125 16.15 -0.64 21.16
N ALA A 126 16.96 -1.29 20.31
CA ALA A 126 17.41 -0.80 19.00
C ALA A 126 16.32 -0.66 17.92
N GLY A 127 15.09 -1.10 18.19
CA GLY A 127 13.96 -0.99 17.27
C GLY A 127 13.02 0.19 17.53
N LEU A 128 13.41 1.19 18.33
CA LEU A 128 12.58 2.39 18.50
C LEU A 128 12.80 3.38 17.35
N GLN A 129 11.74 4.04 16.91
CA GLN A 129 11.84 5.10 15.92
C GLN A 129 12.65 6.27 16.51
N SER A 130 13.71 6.66 15.80
CA SER A 130 14.69 7.65 16.28
C SER A 130 14.09 9.04 16.41
N SER A 131 13.39 9.51 15.38
CA SER A 131 12.76 10.83 15.29
C SER A 131 11.26 10.75 14.91
N PRO A 132 10.41 11.69 15.37
CA PRO A 132 9.06 11.83 14.85
C PRO A 132 9.08 12.09 13.34
N ARG A 133 8.12 11.49 12.61
CA ARG A 133 7.93 11.76 11.18
C ARG A 133 6.93 12.88 10.98
N LEU A 134 7.17 13.71 9.98
CA LEU A 134 6.19 14.64 9.44
C LEU A 134 5.44 13.92 8.32
N GLY A 135 4.11 13.96 8.37
CA GLY A 135 3.24 13.42 7.32
C GLY A 135 2.40 14.53 6.73
N ASP A 136 1.91 14.30 5.51
CA ASP A 136 0.98 15.19 4.79
C ASP A 136 -0.48 14.93 5.13
N GLY A 137 -0.77 14.02 6.08
CA GLY A 137 -2.12 13.61 6.42
C GLY A 137 -2.81 12.74 5.35
N VAL A 138 -2.08 12.29 4.33
CA VAL A 138 -2.62 11.51 3.21
C VAL A 138 -2.22 10.04 3.34
N VAL A 139 -3.24 9.19 3.46
CA VAL A 139 -3.10 7.73 3.34
C VAL A 139 -3.12 7.36 1.87
N ARG A 140 -2.04 6.72 1.42
CA ARG A 140 -1.89 6.18 0.06
C ARG A 140 -2.14 4.69 0.08
N HIS A 141 -2.93 4.20 -0.87
CA HIS A 141 -3.17 2.77 -1.04
C HIS A 141 -3.40 2.45 -2.52
N ALA A 142 -3.10 1.23 -2.93
CA ALA A 142 -3.47 0.77 -4.26
C ALA A 142 -4.27 -0.53 -4.19
N LEU A 143 -5.08 -0.76 -5.22
CA LEU A 143 -5.72 -2.03 -5.49
C LEU A 143 -5.24 -2.54 -6.85
N THR A 144 -5.00 -3.84 -6.98
CA THR A 144 -4.67 -4.48 -8.25
C THR A 144 -5.61 -5.62 -8.55
N PHE A 145 -5.96 -5.77 -9.83
CA PHE A 145 -6.73 -6.91 -10.33
C PHE A 145 -6.32 -7.22 -11.77
N THR A 146 -6.58 -8.44 -12.19
CA THR A 146 -6.26 -8.93 -13.53
C THR A 146 -7.54 -9.07 -14.36
N VAL A 147 -7.49 -8.59 -15.59
CA VAL A 147 -8.55 -8.75 -16.59
C VAL A 147 -8.21 -9.91 -17.53
N ARG A 148 -9.23 -10.48 -18.17
CA ARG A 148 -9.06 -11.56 -19.13
C ARG A 148 -8.23 -11.06 -20.32
N PRO A 149 -7.22 -11.81 -20.77
CA PRO A 149 -6.44 -11.45 -21.94
C PRO A 149 -7.33 -11.17 -23.16
N GLY A 150 -7.03 -10.08 -23.89
CA GLY A 150 -7.79 -9.63 -25.06
C GLY A 150 -9.00 -8.74 -24.74
N THR A 151 -9.21 -8.37 -23.48
CA THR A 151 -10.30 -7.47 -23.04
C THR A 151 -9.79 -6.12 -22.51
N GLU A 152 -8.49 -5.88 -22.60
CA GLU A 152 -7.78 -4.73 -22.03
C GLU A 152 -8.38 -3.41 -22.51
N ASP A 153 -8.54 -3.22 -23.83
CA ASP A 153 -9.09 -1.99 -24.42
C ASP A 153 -10.53 -1.71 -23.97
N VAL A 154 -11.34 -2.76 -23.83
CA VAL A 154 -12.73 -2.64 -23.38
C VAL A 154 -12.77 -2.17 -21.93
N VAL A 155 -11.96 -2.78 -21.06
CA VAL A 155 -11.89 -2.41 -19.65
C VAL A 155 -11.27 -1.03 -19.47
N ALA A 156 -10.22 -0.70 -20.22
CA ALA A 156 -9.61 0.64 -20.21
C ALA A 156 -10.65 1.73 -20.52
N LYS A 157 -11.48 1.51 -21.54
CA LYS A 157 -12.57 2.43 -21.89
C LYS A 157 -13.61 2.57 -20.76
N ILE A 158 -14.06 1.45 -20.19
CA ILE A 158 -15.02 1.48 -19.06
C ILE A 158 -14.45 2.26 -17.86
N LEU A 159 -13.16 2.07 -17.56
CA LEU A 159 -12.48 2.72 -16.43
C LEU A 159 -12.17 4.21 -16.69
N ALA A 160 -12.01 4.62 -17.94
CA ALA A 160 -11.80 6.01 -18.32
C ALA A 160 -13.09 6.85 -18.27
N ASP A 161 -14.21 6.28 -18.70
CA ASP A 161 -15.43 7.02 -19.06
C ASP A 161 -16.48 7.17 -17.93
N TYR A 162 -16.10 7.03 -16.66
CA TYR A 162 -17.06 7.14 -15.54
C TYR A 162 -16.94 8.43 -14.71
N ASP A 163 -18.08 8.86 -14.17
CA ASP A 163 -18.21 10.06 -13.35
C ASP A 163 -17.47 9.93 -12.01
N SER A 164 -16.73 10.97 -11.62
CA SER A 164 -16.05 10.99 -10.33
C SER A 164 -17.05 10.85 -9.19
N PRO A 165 -16.83 9.93 -8.23
CA PRO A 165 -17.67 9.84 -7.04
C PRO A 165 -17.56 11.12 -6.20
N ASN A 166 -18.55 11.36 -5.34
CA ASN A 166 -18.44 12.35 -4.30
C ASN A 166 -17.24 12.01 -3.40
N ALA A 167 -16.32 12.96 -3.29
CA ALA A 167 -15.07 12.79 -2.59
C ALA A 167 -15.21 12.96 -1.07
N ARG A 168 -16.20 13.73 -0.59
CA ARG A 168 -16.37 14.02 0.83
C ARG A 168 -17.17 12.92 1.51
N VAL A 169 -16.53 12.25 2.46
CA VAL A 169 -17.13 11.17 3.25
C VAL A 169 -17.83 11.75 4.47
N ASP A 170 -17.10 12.58 5.23
CA ASP A 170 -17.57 13.27 6.44
C ASP A 170 -16.79 14.60 6.64
N GLU A 171 -16.63 15.06 7.89
CA GLU A 171 -15.87 16.29 8.20
C GLU A 171 -14.35 16.09 8.13
N ASP A 172 -13.86 14.88 8.42
CA ASP A 172 -12.43 14.58 8.60
C ASP A 172 -11.88 13.64 7.51
N THR A 173 -12.76 13.02 6.70
CA THR A 173 -12.39 12.03 5.70
C THR A 173 -12.78 12.47 4.29
N ARG A 174 -11.81 12.46 3.38
CA ARG A 174 -12.00 12.85 1.98
C ARG A 174 -11.09 12.07 1.03
N LEU A 175 -11.66 11.59 -0.07
CA LEU A 175 -10.92 11.09 -1.21
C LEU A 175 -10.20 12.26 -1.89
N ARG A 176 -8.87 12.23 -1.98
CA ARG A 176 -8.05 13.29 -2.60
C ARG A 176 -7.82 13.03 -4.08
N ARG A 177 -7.46 11.81 -4.45
CA ARG A 177 -7.10 11.45 -5.82
C ARG A 177 -7.34 9.97 -6.10
N THR A 178 -7.70 9.65 -7.33
CA THR A 178 -7.76 8.27 -7.83
C THR A 178 -7.13 8.22 -9.21
N SER A 179 -6.12 7.37 -9.37
CA SER A 179 -5.42 7.15 -10.63
C SER A 179 -5.50 5.67 -10.99
N LEU A 180 -5.82 5.35 -12.25
CA LEU A 180 -5.83 3.99 -12.77
C LEU A 180 -4.77 3.84 -13.84
N PHE A 181 -3.99 2.78 -13.72
CA PHE A 181 -2.95 2.40 -14.66
C PHE A 181 -3.16 0.97 -15.14
N MET A 182 -2.72 0.67 -16.35
CA MET A 182 -2.78 -0.66 -16.93
C MET A 182 -1.41 -1.08 -17.47
N HIS A 183 -0.99 -2.31 -17.16
CA HIS A 183 0.22 -2.95 -17.69
C HIS A 183 -0.13 -4.35 -18.16
N GLY A 184 -0.08 -4.59 -19.48
CA GLY A 184 -0.71 -5.77 -20.06
C GLY A 184 -2.18 -5.87 -19.63
N ASN A 185 -2.56 -7.02 -19.07
CA ASN A 185 -3.91 -7.26 -18.53
C ASN A 185 -4.04 -6.98 -17.02
N ARG A 186 -3.04 -6.34 -16.39
CA ARG A 186 -3.09 -5.95 -14.98
C ARG A 186 -3.50 -4.50 -14.83
N VAL A 187 -4.50 -4.26 -13.98
CA VAL A 187 -4.93 -2.93 -13.58
C VAL A 187 -4.40 -2.61 -12.18
N VAL A 188 -3.96 -1.37 -11.98
CA VAL A 188 -3.60 -0.81 -10.67
C VAL A 188 -4.38 0.48 -10.45
N ARG A 189 -5.18 0.52 -9.39
CA ARG A 189 -5.94 1.68 -8.92
C ARG A 189 -5.23 2.28 -7.71
N ALA A 190 -4.51 3.38 -7.89
CA ALA A 190 -3.93 4.14 -6.79
C ALA A 190 -4.95 5.13 -6.22
N ILE A 191 -5.07 5.18 -4.89
CA ILE A 191 -6.08 5.91 -4.14
C ILE A 191 -5.37 6.71 -3.04
N GLU A 192 -5.72 7.98 -2.94
CA GLU A 192 -5.22 8.88 -1.92
C GLU A 192 -6.39 9.42 -1.10
N VAL A 193 -6.31 9.23 0.21
CA VAL A 193 -7.37 9.60 1.15
C VAL A 193 -6.76 10.42 2.26
N GLU A 194 -7.38 11.55 2.57
CA GLU A 194 -7.18 12.22 3.85
C GLU A 194 -8.17 11.62 4.86
N GLY A 195 -7.69 11.27 6.06
CA GLY A 195 -8.51 10.64 7.08
C GLY A 195 -8.59 9.11 6.97
N ASP A 196 -9.77 8.54 7.16
CA ASP A 196 -9.95 7.08 7.26
C ASP A 196 -10.14 6.41 5.89
N LEU A 197 -9.13 5.65 5.45
CA LEU A 197 -9.13 4.91 4.19
C LEU A 197 -10.32 3.94 4.06
N LEU A 198 -10.65 3.19 5.11
CA LEU A 198 -11.73 2.20 5.04
C LEU A 198 -13.08 2.89 4.94
N ALA A 199 -13.29 3.97 5.68
CA ALA A 199 -14.50 4.78 5.55
C ALA A 199 -14.64 5.35 4.14
N ALA A 200 -13.56 5.87 3.55
CA ALA A 200 -13.55 6.36 2.17
C ALA A 200 -13.86 5.28 1.13
N LEU A 201 -13.22 4.11 1.22
CA LEU A 201 -13.49 3.00 0.29
C LEU A 201 -14.94 2.50 0.40
N ARG A 202 -15.49 2.38 1.62
CA ARG A 202 -16.89 2.00 1.86
C ARG A 202 -17.87 3.05 1.34
N HIS A 203 -17.52 4.33 1.46
CA HIS A 203 -18.34 5.43 0.95
C HIS A 203 -18.40 5.41 -0.58
N VAL A 204 -17.23 5.32 -1.22
CA VAL A 204 -17.09 5.31 -2.69
C VAL A 204 -17.77 4.07 -3.30
N SER A 205 -17.62 2.88 -2.70
CA SER A 205 -18.19 1.65 -3.25
C SER A 205 -19.72 1.61 -3.27
N ARG A 206 -20.39 2.42 -2.44
CA ARG A 206 -21.86 2.50 -2.38
C ARG A 206 -22.46 3.43 -3.42
N GLN A 207 -21.65 4.24 -4.10
CA GLN A 207 -22.13 5.24 -5.04
C GLN A 207 -22.57 4.62 -6.38
N PRO A 208 -23.69 5.05 -6.98
CA PRO A 208 -24.24 4.44 -8.20
C PRO A 208 -23.26 4.40 -9.38
N GLU A 209 -22.48 5.46 -9.57
CA GLU A 209 -21.53 5.62 -10.67
C GLU A 209 -20.39 4.59 -10.55
N VAL A 210 -19.92 4.37 -9.33
CA VAL A 210 -18.89 3.36 -9.03
C VAL A 210 -19.45 1.96 -9.19
N ARG A 211 -20.66 1.70 -8.67
CA ARG A 211 -21.32 0.40 -8.81
C ARG A 211 -21.53 0.02 -10.27
N ALA A 212 -21.98 0.96 -11.11
CA ALA A 212 -22.18 0.72 -12.54
C ALA A 212 -20.88 0.31 -13.24
N VAL A 213 -19.76 0.95 -12.90
CA VAL A 213 -18.43 0.61 -13.44
C VAL A 213 -17.99 -0.77 -12.97
N GLU A 214 -18.12 -1.05 -11.68
CA GLU A 214 -17.73 -2.35 -11.11
C GLU A 214 -18.57 -3.49 -11.72
N GLU A 215 -19.88 -3.30 -11.89
CA GLU A 215 -20.78 -4.25 -12.57
C GLU A 215 -20.40 -4.44 -14.05
N ALA A 216 -20.02 -3.36 -14.75
CA ALA A 216 -19.61 -3.42 -16.15
C ALA A 216 -18.28 -4.15 -16.38
N ILE A 217 -17.32 -4.05 -15.45
CA ILE A 217 -16.03 -4.74 -15.58
C ILE A 217 -16.07 -6.21 -15.15
N ASN A 218 -17.03 -6.62 -14.31
CA ASN A 218 -17.12 -7.98 -13.77
C ASN A 218 -16.98 -9.13 -14.80
N PRO A 219 -17.62 -9.07 -15.98
CA PRO A 219 -17.49 -10.14 -16.99
C PRO A 219 -16.07 -10.32 -17.54
N TYR A 220 -15.24 -9.27 -17.44
CA TYR A 220 -13.89 -9.21 -17.98
C TYR A 220 -12.82 -9.52 -16.94
N LEU A 221 -13.18 -9.77 -15.68
CA LEU A 221 -12.22 -10.15 -14.65
C LEU A 221 -11.82 -11.62 -14.80
N GLU A 222 -10.56 -11.93 -14.49
CA GLU A 222 -10.13 -13.33 -14.34
C GLU A 222 -10.74 -13.96 -13.09
N GLN A 223 -10.84 -13.18 -12.01
CA GLN A 223 -11.43 -13.60 -10.75
C GLN A 223 -12.81 -12.98 -10.59
N HIS A 224 -13.84 -13.84 -10.48
CA HIS A 224 -15.19 -13.39 -10.19
C HIS A 224 -15.26 -12.79 -8.78
N ARG A 225 -15.97 -11.68 -8.62
CA ARG A 225 -16.24 -11.05 -7.32
C ARG A 225 -17.68 -10.58 -7.24
N ASP A 226 -18.27 -10.67 -6.06
CA ASP A 226 -19.56 -10.05 -5.75
C ASP A 226 -19.33 -8.95 -4.72
N LEU A 227 -19.42 -7.69 -5.15
CA LEU A 227 -19.24 -6.55 -4.23
C LEU A 227 -20.51 -6.22 -3.43
N THR A 228 -21.62 -6.91 -3.70
CA THR A 228 -22.88 -6.75 -2.94
C THR A 228 -22.93 -7.65 -1.70
N ASP A 229 -22.18 -8.74 -1.71
CA ASP A 229 -21.93 -9.59 -0.55
C ASP A 229 -20.77 -9.04 0.30
N PRO A 230 -20.99 -8.68 1.58
CA PRO A 230 -19.94 -8.12 2.44
C PRO A 230 -18.71 -9.02 2.59
N ASP A 231 -18.90 -10.34 2.65
CA ASP A 231 -17.81 -11.29 2.82
C ASP A 231 -16.97 -11.42 1.55
N SER A 232 -17.62 -11.59 0.39
CA SER A 232 -16.96 -11.59 -0.92
C SER A 232 -16.23 -10.26 -1.18
N ALA A 233 -16.85 -9.12 -0.87
CA ALA A 233 -16.23 -7.81 -0.98
C ALA A 233 -14.97 -7.68 -0.11
N ARG A 234 -15.04 -8.10 1.17
CA ARG A 234 -13.90 -8.08 2.08
C ARG A 234 -12.75 -8.94 1.55
N MET A 235 -13.05 -10.16 1.14
CA MET A 235 -12.06 -11.08 0.55
C MET A 235 -11.42 -10.50 -0.71
N PHE A 236 -12.21 -9.87 -1.58
CA PHE A 236 -11.71 -9.20 -2.76
C PHE A 236 -10.77 -8.05 -2.39
N PHE A 237 -11.16 -7.14 -1.50
CA PHE A 237 -10.29 -6.03 -1.08
C PHE A 237 -9.01 -6.54 -0.44
N THR A 238 -9.09 -7.59 0.40
CA THR A 238 -7.91 -8.19 1.01
C THR A 238 -6.98 -8.82 -0.02
N ARG A 239 -7.49 -9.41 -1.11
CA ARG A 239 -6.67 -9.98 -2.21
C ARG A 239 -6.19 -8.98 -3.24
N ALA A 240 -6.97 -7.93 -3.46
CA ALA A 240 -6.65 -6.86 -4.39
C ALA A 240 -5.72 -5.81 -3.76
N ALA A 241 -5.64 -5.73 -2.43
CA ALA A 241 -4.81 -4.76 -1.73
C ALA A 241 -3.36 -4.81 -2.22
N LEU A 242 -2.84 -3.64 -2.55
CA LEU A 242 -1.45 -3.39 -2.89
C LEU A 242 -0.98 -2.24 -1.98
N PRO A 243 -0.59 -2.54 -0.73
CA PRO A 243 -0.31 -1.52 0.27
C PRO A 243 0.94 -0.70 -0.07
N THR A 244 0.93 0.55 0.36
CA THR A 244 2.10 1.43 0.31
C THR A 244 3.14 0.96 1.32
N VAL A 245 4.35 0.75 0.84
CA VAL A 245 5.52 0.41 1.67
C VAL A 245 6.52 1.56 1.75
N HIS A 246 6.44 2.52 0.82
CA HIS A 246 7.30 3.69 0.83
C HIS A 246 6.61 4.86 0.13
N HIS A 247 6.75 6.06 0.68
CA HIS A 247 6.42 7.31 0.03
C HIS A 247 7.47 8.36 0.41
N VAL A 248 7.94 9.11 -0.57
CA VAL A 248 8.77 10.29 -0.35
C VAL A 248 8.34 11.39 -1.30
N THR A 249 8.35 12.63 -0.82
CA THR A 249 8.23 13.81 -1.67
C THR A 249 9.28 14.84 -1.26
N ALA A 250 9.93 15.40 -2.27
CA ALA A 250 10.84 16.52 -2.10
C ALA A 250 10.09 17.85 -1.99
N GLY A 251 8.83 17.91 -2.46
CA GLY A 251 7.98 19.09 -2.40
C GLY A 251 8.51 20.29 -3.19
N ARG A 252 9.34 20.06 -4.22
CA ARG A 252 10.05 21.14 -4.90
C ARG A 252 9.14 21.85 -5.91
N HIS A 253 8.18 21.13 -6.46
CA HIS A 253 7.36 21.57 -7.57
C HIS A 253 5.90 21.72 -7.19
N LYS A 254 5.18 22.53 -7.95
CA LYS A 254 3.73 22.68 -7.74
C LYS A 254 3.00 21.47 -8.29
N ALA A 255 1.87 21.15 -7.67
CA ALA A 255 1.02 20.03 -8.08
C ALA A 255 0.49 20.14 -9.53
N GLU A 256 0.47 21.34 -10.12
CA GLU A 256 0.04 21.60 -11.50
C GLU A 256 1.12 21.30 -12.55
N ASP A 257 2.39 21.31 -12.15
CA ASP A 257 3.55 21.10 -13.03
C ASP A 257 3.97 19.63 -13.08
N VAL A 258 3.54 18.80 -12.12
CA VAL A 258 3.90 17.38 -12.04
C VAL A 258 2.90 16.47 -12.75
N ARG A 259 3.43 15.47 -13.46
CA ARG A 259 2.67 14.42 -14.14
C ARG A 259 2.90 13.07 -13.47
N ARG A 260 1.85 12.23 -13.49
CA ARG A 260 1.88 10.89 -12.93
C ARG A 260 2.34 9.86 -13.94
N HIS A 261 3.28 9.04 -13.50
CA HIS A 261 3.74 7.86 -14.19
C HIS A 261 3.74 6.69 -13.21
N ALA A 262 3.49 5.47 -13.68
CA ALA A 262 3.62 4.28 -12.87
C ALA A 262 4.51 3.27 -13.59
N LEU A 263 5.40 2.63 -12.84
CA LEU A 263 6.28 1.58 -13.31
C LEU A 263 5.93 0.28 -12.60
N PHE A 264 5.72 -0.78 -13.37
CA PHE A 264 5.44 -2.13 -12.89
C PHE A 264 6.71 -2.97 -12.89
N TYR A 265 6.99 -3.60 -11.74
CA TYR A 265 8.11 -4.52 -11.59
C TYR A 265 7.63 -5.88 -11.09
N GLN A 266 7.95 -6.93 -11.85
CA GLN A 266 7.84 -8.31 -11.40
C GLN A 266 9.17 -8.76 -10.79
N ALA A 267 9.17 -9.03 -9.49
CA ALA A 267 10.30 -9.64 -8.80
C ALA A 267 10.33 -11.16 -9.02
N LYS A 268 11.51 -11.76 -8.79
CA LYS A 268 11.64 -13.21 -8.60
C LYS A 268 10.84 -13.64 -7.36
N GLU A 269 10.45 -14.90 -7.33
CA GLU A 269 9.69 -15.47 -6.21
C GLU A 269 10.35 -15.15 -4.86
N GLY A 270 9.58 -14.53 -3.95
CA GLY A 270 10.02 -14.11 -2.61
C GLY A 270 10.93 -12.88 -2.57
N CYS A 271 11.19 -12.21 -3.70
CA CYS A 271 12.09 -11.05 -3.78
C CYS A 271 11.37 -9.70 -3.79
N GLY A 272 10.03 -9.65 -3.87
CA GLY A 272 9.30 -8.39 -4.01
C GLY A 272 9.55 -7.37 -2.89
N MET A 273 9.65 -7.81 -1.64
CA MET A 273 9.96 -6.92 -0.51
C MET A 273 11.38 -6.34 -0.61
N ALA A 274 12.36 -7.16 -1.02
CA ALA A 274 13.74 -6.72 -1.22
C ALA A 274 13.86 -5.74 -2.40
N LEU A 275 13.09 -5.96 -3.47
CA LEU A 275 13.00 -5.06 -4.61
C LEU A 275 12.40 -3.71 -4.22
N ALA A 276 11.28 -3.72 -3.48
CA ALA A 276 10.66 -2.49 -2.99
C ALA A 276 11.58 -1.69 -2.06
N ARG A 277 12.34 -2.37 -1.20
CA ARG A 277 13.37 -1.73 -0.36
C ARG A 277 14.47 -1.07 -1.18
N LEU A 278 15.00 -1.77 -2.19
CA LEU A 278 16.03 -1.22 -3.08
C LEU A 278 15.54 0.05 -3.78
N LEU A 279 14.32 0.02 -4.32
CA LEU A 279 13.72 1.19 -4.97
C LEU A 279 13.45 2.33 -3.98
N ALA A 280 13.05 2.03 -2.74
CA ALA A 280 12.86 3.03 -1.69
C ALA A 280 14.17 3.74 -1.31
N GLU A 281 15.29 3.00 -1.25
CA GLU A 281 16.62 3.60 -1.05
C GLU A 281 16.96 4.59 -2.19
N HIS A 282 16.62 4.24 -3.43
CA HIS A 282 16.82 5.13 -4.59
C HIS A 282 15.90 6.34 -4.60
N ASP A 283 14.65 6.17 -4.15
CA ASP A 283 13.69 7.27 -4.02
C ASP A 283 14.14 8.32 -2.99
N GLU A 284 14.70 7.88 -1.86
CA GLU A 284 15.27 8.78 -0.85
C GLU A 284 16.46 9.57 -1.42
N GLU A 285 17.35 8.90 -2.16
CA GLU A 285 18.50 9.52 -2.84
C GLU A 285 18.03 10.56 -3.88
N ALA A 286 17.05 10.23 -4.72
CA ALA A 286 16.50 11.13 -5.73
C ALA A 286 15.81 12.35 -5.10
N ALA A 287 15.08 12.14 -4.01
CA ALA A 287 14.43 13.21 -3.27
C ALA A 287 15.43 14.15 -2.55
N ASP A 288 16.68 13.72 -2.33
CA ASP A 288 17.78 14.56 -1.84
C ASP A 288 18.55 15.26 -2.98
N ASP A 289 18.54 14.73 -4.20
CA ASP A 289 19.23 15.31 -5.36
C ASP A 289 18.44 16.47 -5.99
N PRO A 290 18.91 17.74 -5.89
CA PRO A 290 18.21 18.89 -6.46
C PRO A 290 18.05 18.87 -7.99
N ALA A 291 18.84 18.04 -8.69
CA ALA A 291 18.76 17.88 -10.14
C ALA A 291 17.74 16.81 -10.59
N SER A 292 17.16 16.07 -9.65
CA SER A 292 16.13 15.07 -9.96
C SER A 292 14.86 15.73 -10.50
N ILE A 293 14.33 15.17 -11.59
CA ILE A 293 13.03 15.55 -12.16
C ILE A 293 11.84 14.96 -11.39
N ILE A 294 12.10 14.02 -10.47
CA ILE A 294 11.09 13.31 -9.67
C ILE A 294 10.79 14.15 -8.43
N ASP A 295 9.56 14.62 -8.32
CA ASP A 295 9.08 15.39 -7.17
C ASP A 295 8.59 14.49 -6.03
N SER A 296 7.91 13.41 -6.38
CA SER A 296 7.47 12.40 -5.43
C SER A 296 7.54 10.98 -5.99
N SER A 297 7.75 10.02 -5.09
CA SER A 297 7.65 8.60 -5.39
C SER A 297 6.81 7.89 -4.33
N THR A 298 6.00 6.94 -4.77
CA THR A 298 5.25 6.04 -3.90
C THR A 298 5.42 4.60 -4.39
N ILE A 299 5.87 3.72 -3.51
CA ILE A 299 6.01 2.29 -3.81
C ILE A 299 4.90 1.53 -3.12
N PHE A 300 4.16 0.79 -3.93
CA PHE A 300 3.19 -0.20 -3.49
C PHE A 300 3.76 -1.60 -3.73
N GLN A 301 3.58 -2.51 -2.79
CA GLN A 301 4.13 -3.86 -2.90
C GLN A 301 3.19 -4.90 -2.28
N ARG A 302 3.10 -6.05 -2.95
CA ARG A 302 2.52 -7.29 -2.44
C ARG A 302 3.15 -8.47 -3.14
N ASP A 303 3.49 -9.51 -2.38
CA ASP A 303 4.17 -10.70 -2.89
C ASP A 303 5.37 -10.26 -3.75
N ASP A 304 5.42 -10.66 -5.03
CA ASP A 304 6.48 -10.29 -5.96
C ASP A 304 6.09 -9.18 -6.95
N VAL A 305 4.95 -8.53 -6.72
CA VAL A 305 4.50 -7.37 -7.49
C VAL A 305 4.91 -6.09 -6.78
N VAL A 306 5.67 -5.25 -7.48
CA VAL A 306 6.05 -3.91 -7.02
C VAL A 306 5.58 -2.89 -8.05
N VAL A 307 4.88 -1.86 -7.59
CA VAL A 307 4.46 -0.73 -8.44
C VAL A 307 5.05 0.55 -7.85
N ARG A 308 5.82 1.28 -8.66
CA ARG A 308 6.40 2.58 -8.28
C ARG A 308 5.66 3.67 -9.04
N LEU A 309 4.90 4.48 -8.32
CA LEU A 309 4.21 5.66 -8.82
C LEU A 309 5.12 6.87 -8.65
N LEU A 310 5.46 7.52 -9.75
CA LEU A 310 6.32 8.70 -9.82
C LEU A 310 5.49 9.93 -10.20
N GLU A 311 5.77 11.05 -9.55
CA GLU A 311 5.32 12.37 -9.99
C GLU A 311 6.54 13.17 -10.44
N ALA A 312 6.59 13.54 -11.73
CA ALA A 312 7.74 14.20 -12.35
C ALA A 312 7.32 15.45 -13.12
N VAL A 313 8.19 16.46 -13.16
CA VAL A 313 7.93 17.71 -13.91
C VAL A 313 8.25 17.63 -15.39
N GLU A 314 9.11 16.67 -15.76
CA GLU A 314 9.47 16.35 -17.13
C GLU A 314 9.06 14.91 -17.45
N PRO A 315 8.95 14.54 -18.74
CA PRO A 315 8.85 13.14 -19.13
C PRO A 315 9.94 12.30 -18.46
N ILE A 316 9.55 11.16 -17.90
CA ILE A 316 10.46 10.28 -17.12
C ILE A 316 11.59 9.67 -17.97
N ASP A 317 11.47 9.68 -19.30
CA ASP A 317 12.50 9.25 -20.24
C ASP A 317 13.67 10.25 -20.35
N ALA A 318 13.47 11.51 -19.96
CA ALA A 318 14.54 12.52 -19.88
C ALA A 318 15.66 12.12 -18.89
N GLN A 319 15.30 11.36 -17.84
CA GLN A 319 16.24 10.76 -16.89
C GLN A 319 15.91 9.27 -16.67
N ALA A 320 15.82 8.50 -17.76
CA ALA A 320 15.36 7.12 -17.74
C ALA A 320 16.06 6.21 -16.70
N ALA A 321 17.38 6.37 -16.52
CA ALA A 321 18.15 5.59 -15.53
C ALA A 321 17.70 5.87 -14.08
N GLN A 322 17.36 7.11 -13.75
CA GLN A 322 16.84 7.48 -12.44
C GLN A 322 15.39 7.02 -12.28
N ALA A 323 14.56 7.21 -13.31
CA ALA A 323 13.17 6.77 -13.32
C ALA A 323 13.01 5.28 -13.04
N VAL A 324 13.88 4.43 -13.62
CA VAL A 324 13.84 2.98 -13.38
C VAL A 324 14.68 2.52 -12.18
N GLY A 325 15.35 3.44 -11.46
CA GLY A 325 16.08 3.16 -10.23
C GLY A 325 17.43 2.44 -10.43
N ILE A 326 18.16 2.76 -11.49
CA ILE A 326 19.48 2.18 -11.81
C ILE A 326 20.59 3.22 -11.95
N ASP A 327 20.32 4.47 -11.58
CA ASP A 327 21.24 5.61 -11.64
C ASP A 327 22.33 5.51 -10.56
N GLY A 328 23.37 4.73 -10.84
CA GLY A 328 24.53 4.65 -9.95
C GLY A 328 25.31 3.35 -10.04
N PRO A 329 26.53 3.34 -9.44
CA PRO A 329 27.42 2.20 -9.52
C PRO A 329 26.80 0.96 -8.87
N GLY A 330 26.72 -0.13 -9.65
CA GLY A 330 26.23 -1.42 -9.17
C GLY A 330 24.72 -1.55 -9.01
N LYS A 331 23.93 -0.47 -9.19
CA LYS A 331 22.46 -0.52 -9.08
C LYS A 331 21.84 -1.46 -10.13
N VAL A 332 22.34 -1.42 -11.37
CA VAL A 332 21.97 -2.37 -12.44
C VAL A 332 22.08 -3.84 -11.98
N ALA A 333 23.23 -4.20 -11.41
CA ALA A 333 23.49 -5.56 -10.96
C ALA A 333 22.72 -5.95 -9.68
N ARG A 334 22.35 -4.99 -8.83
CA ARG A 334 21.47 -5.23 -7.67
C ARG A 334 20.03 -5.44 -8.12
N LEU A 335 19.52 -4.57 -8.97
CA LEU A 335 18.16 -4.63 -9.51
C LEU A 335 17.95 -5.93 -10.32
N GLY A 336 18.88 -6.25 -11.22
CA GLY A 336 18.80 -7.47 -12.04
C GLY A 336 18.85 -8.79 -11.26
N ARG A 337 19.37 -8.78 -10.02
CA ARG A 337 19.31 -9.99 -9.17
C ARG A 337 17.91 -10.25 -8.62
N LEU A 338 17.09 -9.22 -8.49
CA LEU A 338 15.77 -9.26 -7.83
C LEU A 338 14.61 -9.37 -8.81
N LEU A 339 14.79 -8.95 -10.07
CA LEU A 339 13.74 -8.97 -11.09
C LEU A 339 13.57 -10.33 -11.74
N ASP A 340 12.34 -10.70 -12.08
CA ASP A 340 12.10 -11.90 -12.90
C ASP A 340 12.63 -11.67 -14.32
N ASP A 341 13.64 -12.46 -14.69
CA ASP A 341 14.36 -12.38 -15.97
C ASP A 341 13.42 -12.55 -17.18
N ARG A 342 12.23 -13.14 -17.02
CA ARG A 342 11.23 -13.32 -18.08
C ARG A 342 10.41 -12.07 -18.39
N THR A 343 10.28 -11.18 -17.42
CA THR A 343 9.42 -9.99 -17.51
C THR A 343 10.25 -8.73 -17.65
N ASN A 344 11.36 -8.64 -16.89
CA ASN A 344 12.11 -7.40 -16.67
C ASN A 344 13.62 -7.65 -16.66
N THR A 345 14.24 -7.86 -17.83
CA THR A 345 15.71 -7.93 -17.94
C THR A 345 16.32 -6.53 -17.85
N VAL A 346 17.22 -6.32 -16.89
CA VAL A 346 17.88 -5.02 -16.71
C VAL A 346 18.98 -4.83 -17.77
N PRO A 347 18.96 -3.73 -18.51
CA PRO A 347 19.92 -3.42 -19.57
C PRO A 347 21.26 -2.90 -19.03
N ALA A 348 22.30 -3.00 -19.86
CA ALA A 348 23.66 -2.53 -19.53
C ALA A 348 24.06 -1.25 -20.28
N ASP A 349 23.25 -0.78 -21.24
CA ASP A 349 23.49 0.36 -22.12
C ASP A 349 22.28 1.31 -22.23
N GLU A 350 22.49 2.55 -22.66
CA GLU A 350 21.44 3.58 -22.71
C GLU A 350 20.22 3.20 -23.58
N PRO A 351 20.37 2.62 -24.79
CA PRO A 351 19.23 2.15 -25.57
C PRO A 351 18.42 1.09 -24.82
N GLY A 352 19.10 0.16 -24.16
CA GLY A 352 18.44 -0.84 -23.35
C GLY A 352 17.67 -0.24 -22.17
N ILE A 353 18.17 0.83 -21.53
CA ILE A 353 17.49 1.55 -20.43
C ILE A 353 16.17 2.13 -20.90
N SER A 354 16.16 2.75 -22.08
CA SER A 354 14.94 3.31 -22.66
C SER A 354 13.92 2.21 -22.96
N ASP A 355 14.37 1.08 -23.52
CA ASP A 355 13.50 -0.07 -23.76
C ASP A 355 12.97 -0.69 -22.46
N PHE A 356 13.79 -0.72 -21.41
CA PHE A 356 13.39 -1.22 -20.09
C PHE A 356 12.34 -0.33 -19.44
N LEU A 357 12.51 0.99 -19.54
CA LEU A 357 11.53 1.97 -19.11
C LEU A 357 10.20 1.76 -19.84
N ALA A 358 10.22 1.69 -21.18
CA ALA A 358 9.02 1.51 -22.00
C ALA A 358 8.28 0.19 -21.68
N ARG A 359 9.00 -0.90 -21.38
CA ARG A 359 8.39 -2.17 -20.96
C ARG A 359 7.83 -2.14 -19.54
N SER A 360 8.40 -1.32 -18.65
CA SER A 360 7.97 -1.22 -17.24
C SER A 360 6.84 -0.21 -17.06
N GLU A 361 6.74 0.78 -17.94
CA GLU A 361 5.73 1.85 -17.83
C GLU A 361 4.31 1.30 -17.97
N MET A 362 3.45 1.72 -17.05
CA MET A 362 2.03 1.44 -17.09
C MET A 362 1.29 2.58 -17.81
N THR A 363 0.36 2.22 -18.69
CA THR A 363 -0.48 3.20 -19.37
C THR A 363 -1.45 3.84 -18.39
N LEU A 364 -1.43 5.17 -18.28
CA LEU A 364 -2.40 5.92 -17.49
C LEU A 364 -3.77 5.90 -18.18
N ILE A 365 -4.78 5.34 -17.50
CA ILE A 365 -6.16 5.26 -17.98
C ILE A 365 -6.96 6.49 -17.56
N THR A 366 -6.85 6.88 -16.29
CA THR A 366 -7.48 8.09 -15.77
C THR A 366 -6.74 8.56 -14.53
N ASP A 367 -6.71 9.88 -14.34
CA ASP A 367 -6.19 10.52 -13.14
C ASP A 367 -7.18 11.60 -12.70
N ARG A 368 -7.89 11.36 -11.59
CA ARG A 368 -8.95 12.23 -11.10
C ARG A 368 -8.58 12.80 -9.74
N ARG A 369 -8.49 14.12 -9.65
CA ARG A 369 -8.36 14.86 -8.39
C ARG A 369 -9.75 15.23 -7.90
N ALA A 370 -9.99 15.14 -6.59
CA ALA A 370 -11.22 15.64 -6.01
C ALA A 370 -11.30 17.15 -6.22
N LYS A 371 -12.43 17.62 -6.78
CA LYS A 371 -12.68 19.06 -6.93
C LYS A 371 -12.75 19.67 -5.55
N GLU A 372 -11.97 20.73 -5.29
CA GLU A 372 -12.15 21.61 -4.13
C GLU A 372 -13.57 22.15 -4.15
N SER A 373 -14.45 21.57 -3.33
CA SER A 373 -15.82 22.05 -3.12
C SER A 373 -16.13 21.97 -1.64
#